data_AF-A0A1V9EMW6-F1
#
_entry.id   AF-A0A1V9EMW6-F1
#
_cell.length_a   1.000
_cell.length_b   1.000
_cell.length_c   1.000
_cell.angle_alpha   90.00
_cell.angle_beta   90.00
_cell.angle_gamma   90.00
#
_symmetry.space_group_name_H-M   'P 1'
#
loop_
_entity.id
_entity.type
_entity.pdbx_description
1 polymer ?
#
loop_
_entity_poly.entity_id
_entity_poly.type
_entity_poly.pdbx_seq_one_letter_code
_entity_poly.pdbx_strand_id
1 'polypeptide(L)'
;MAHLVTIDSSREIPQMIYIDIGDVLFFKATGGHQLSGKDVIELIGIFSESLLLSSGEKIYPEGLPNIVLFKAIKQGKAMLSIVVGGSWDNPMAASCEVTVGIK
;
A
#
# COMPACT_ATOMS: atom_id res chain seq x y z
N MET A 1 -0.07 -18.49 4.52
CA MET A 1 -1.22 -17.87 5.24
C MET A 1 -1.20 -16.41 4.85
N ALA A 2 -2.34 -15.77 4.61
CA ALA A 2 -2.34 -14.37 4.17
C ALA A 2 -2.16 -13.44 5.39
N HIS A 3 -1.23 -12.50 5.30
CA HIS A 3 -0.96 -11.50 6.33
C HIS A 3 -1.25 -10.09 5.83
N LEU A 4 -1.69 -9.21 6.75
CA LEU A 4 -1.70 -7.78 6.51
C LEU A 4 -0.37 -7.19 6.99
N VAL A 5 0.43 -6.67 6.07
CA VAL A 5 1.73 -6.06 6.35
C VAL A 5 1.56 -4.55 6.33
N THR A 6 1.67 -3.92 7.49
CA THR A 6 1.51 -2.46 7.64
C THR A 6 2.84 -1.74 7.50
N ILE A 7 2.89 -0.76 6.58
CA ILE A 7 4.03 0.12 6.34
C ILE A 7 3.62 1.56 6.68
N ASP A 8 4.31 2.15 7.64
CA ASP A 8 4.15 3.55 8.03
C ASP A 8 5.01 4.46 7.15
N SER A 9 4.45 4.89 6.03
CA SER A 9 5.14 5.72 5.03
C SER A 9 5.52 7.13 5.53
N SER A 10 4.98 7.56 6.67
CA SER A 10 5.37 8.85 7.28
C SER A 10 6.81 8.86 7.78
N ARG A 11 7.41 7.68 7.98
CA ARG A 11 8.79 7.52 8.44
C ARG A 11 9.71 7.20 7.27
N GLU A 12 9.50 6.04 6.67
CA GLU A 12 10.34 5.51 5.61
C GLU A 12 9.58 4.43 4.84
N ILE A 13 9.71 4.46 3.52
CA ILE A 13 9.28 3.36 2.65
C ILE A 13 10.49 2.44 2.44
N PRO A 14 10.41 1.15 2.84
CA PRO A 14 11.48 0.20 2.56
C PRO A 14 11.78 0.14 1.06
N GLN A 15 13.05 0.14 0.68
CA GLN A 15 13.44 -0.01 -0.72
C GLN A 15 13.11 -1.41 -1.27
N MET A 16 13.06 -2.42 -0.40
CA MET A 16 12.78 -3.80 -0.76
C MET A 16 11.95 -4.50 0.31
N ILE A 17 10.93 -5.25 -0.11
CA ILE A 17 10.05 -6.05 0.76
C ILE A 17 9.96 -7.48 0.20
N TYR A 18 10.02 -8.46 1.10
CA TYR A 18 9.75 -9.87 0.80
C TYR A 18 8.45 -10.28 1.49
N ILE A 19 7.51 -10.82 0.71
CA ILE A 19 6.19 -11.26 1.18
C ILE A 19 5.77 -12.58 0.54
N ASP A 20 4.79 -13.23 1.13
CA ASP A 20 4.20 -14.46 0.61
C ASP A 20 3.03 -14.17 -0.33
N ILE A 21 2.66 -15.16 -1.17
CA ILE A 21 1.43 -15.07 -1.95
C ILE A 21 0.23 -14.97 -1.00
N GLY A 22 -0.66 -14.02 -1.28
CA GLY A 22 -1.85 -13.76 -0.49
C GLY A 22 -1.67 -12.62 0.51
N ASP A 23 -0.44 -12.21 0.81
CA ASP A 23 -0.19 -11.06 1.68
C ASP A 23 -0.73 -9.77 1.08
N VAL A 24 -1.20 -8.89 1.97
CA VAL A 24 -1.69 -7.55 1.63
C VAL A 24 -0.74 -6.53 2.24
N LEU A 25 -0.12 -5.72 1.40
CA LEU A 25 0.64 -4.55 1.82
C LEU A 25 -0.32 -3.39 2.08
N PHE A 26 -0.25 -2.83 3.27
CA PHE A 26 -0.98 -1.65 3.71
C PHE A 26 0.01 -0.50 3.85
N PHE A 27 -0.04 0.47 2.94
CA PHE A 27 0.77 1.68 3.04
C PHE A 27 -0.09 2.82 3.56
N LYS A 28 0.38 3.53 4.60
CA LYS A 28 -0.16 4.84 4.99
C LYS A 28 0.27 5.89 3.98
N ALA A 29 -0.49 6.07 2.91
CA ALA A 29 -0.09 6.85 1.74
C ALA A 29 -1.31 7.43 1.04
N THR A 30 -1.15 8.51 0.29
CA THR A 30 -2.26 9.18 -0.41
C THR A 30 -2.54 8.59 -1.78
N GLY A 31 -1.63 7.76 -2.29
CA GLY A 31 -1.77 7.08 -3.57
C GLY A 31 -0.63 6.11 -3.83
N GLY A 32 -0.81 5.27 -4.84
CA GLY A 32 0.24 4.33 -5.25
C GLY A 32 -0.04 3.77 -6.62
N HIS A 33 1.04 3.36 -7.29
CA HIS A 33 1.00 2.88 -8.66
C HIS A 33 1.96 1.69 -8.83
N GLN A 34 1.56 0.73 -9.66
CA GLN A 34 2.41 -0.40 -10.05
C GLN A 34 3.23 -0.04 -11.27
N LEU A 35 4.53 0.13 -11.10
CA LEU A 35 5.45 0.41 -12.20
C LEU A 35 5.72 -0.84 -13.04
N SER A 36 5.76 -2.01 -12.41
CA SER A 36 5.92 -3.32 -13.07
C SER A 36 5.30 -4.45 -12.24
N GLY A 37 5.17 -5.66 -12.83
CA GLY A 37 4.70 -6.85 -12.13
C GLY A 37 3.19 -6.86 -11.83
N LYS A 38 2.36 -6.38 -12.78
CA LYS A 38 0.89 -6.34 -12.65
C LYS A 38 0.23 -7.72 -12.46
N ASP A 39 0.92 -8.79 -12.86
CA ASP A 39 0.50 -10.18 -12.65
C ASP A 39 1.04 -10.79 -11.34
N VAL A 40 1.94 -10.07 -10.64
CA VAL A 40 2.58 -10.49 -9.38
C VAL A 40 1.87 -9.85 -8.18
N ILE A 41 1.58 -8.56 -8.28
CA ILE A 41 0.87 -7.77 -7.28
C ILE A 41 -0.33 -7.11 -7.94
N GLU A 42 -1.44 -7.01 -7.22
CA GLU A 42 -2.67 -6.31 -7.60
C GLU A 42 -2.86 -5.06 -6.73
N LEU A 43 -3.20 -3.92 -7.33
CA LEU A 43 -3.64 -2.73 -6.60
C LEU A 43 -5.11 -2.93 -6.24
N ILE A 44 -5.38 -3.13 -4.96
CA ILE A 44 -6.75 -3.31 -4.45
C ILE A 44 -7.49 -1.97 -4.46
N GLY A 45 -6.79 -0.89 -4.11
CA GLY A 45 -7.35 0.45 -4.17
C GLY A 45 -6.67 1.43 -3.24
N ILE A 46 -7.21 2.65 -3.26
CA ILE A 46 -6.83 3.77 -2.42
C ILE A 46 -8.04 4.09 -1.54
N PHE A 47 -7.83 4.17 -0.23
CA PHE A 47 -8.89 4.25 0.77
C PHE A 47 -8.64 5.40 1.76
N SER A 48 -9.72 5.88 2.36
CA SER A 48 -9.68 6.70 3.57
C SER A 48 -10.01 5.82 4.77
N GLU A 49 -9.10 5.77 5.74
CA GLU A 49 -9.32 5.08 7.02
C GLU A 49 -10.55 5.67 7.71
N SER A 50 -11.40 4.82 8.27
CA SER A 50 -12.57 5.24 9.06
C SER A 50 -12.50 4.59 10.43
N LEU A 51 -13.12 5.22 11.41
CA LEU A 51 -13.20 4.70 12.78
C LEU A 51 -14.60 4.14 13.02
N LEU A 52 -14.68 2.90 13.49
CA LEU A 52 -15.91 2.31 13.99
C LEU A 52 -16.00 2.57 15.50
N LEU A 53 -17.04 3.28 15.93
CA LEU A 53 -17.30 3.52 17.33
C LEU A 53 -17.89 2.28 18.01
N SER A 54 -17.82 2.23 19.34
CA SER A 54 -18.49 1.18 20.11
C SER A 54 -20.02 1.20 19.97
N SER A 55 -20.60 2.32 19.53
CA SER A 55 -22.02 2.44 19.13
C SER A 55 -22.35 1.71 17.81
N GLY A 56 -21.35 1.30 17.04
CA GLY A 56 -21.51 0.76 15.68
C GLY A 56 -21.58 1.84 14.59
N GLU A 57 -21.52 3.12 14.95
CA GLU A 57 -21.45 4.23 14.00
C GLU A 57 -20.05 4.37 13.40
N LYS A 58 -19.98 4.81 12.14
CA LYS A 58 -18.72 5.05 11.42
C LYS A 58 -18.42 6.55 11.35
N ILE A 59 -17.21 6.93 11.76
CA ILE A 59 -16.67 8.26 11.54
C ILE A 59 -15.74 8.20 10.33
N TYR A 60 -16.04 9.04 9.33
CA TYR A 60 -15.19 9.24 8.16
C TYR A 60 -14.43 10.56 8.35
N PRO A 61 -13.11 10.52 8.62
CA PRO A 61 -12.33 11.74 8.73
C PRO A 61 -12.35 12.49 7.39
N GLU A 62 -12.47 13.82 7.47
CA GLU A 62 -12.33 14.68 6.29
C GLU A 62 -10.87 14.71 5.83
N GLY A 63 -10.66 14.76 4.52
CA GLY A 63 -9.33 14.88 3.92
C GLY A 63 -9.12 13.98 2.72
N LEU A 64 -7.88 13.93 2.25
CA LEU A 64 -7.45 13.04 1.18
C LEU A 64 -7.40 11.58 1.67
N PRO A 65 -7.46 10.61 0.75
CA PRO A 65 -7.17 9.22 1.08
C PRO A 65 -5.82 9.08 1.79
N ASN A 66 -5.71 8.10 2.68
CA ASN A 66 -4.54 7.92 3.53
C ASN A 66 -4.06 6.46 3.60
N ILE A 67 -4.68 5.56 2.83
CA ILE A 67 -4.32 4.15 2.73
C ILE A 67 -4.23 3.73 1.26
N VAL A 68 -3.21 2.95 0.93
CA VAL A 68 -3.10 2.23 -0.34
C VAL A 68 -2.86 0.75 -0.06
N LEU A 69 -3.66 -0.11 -0.70
CA LEU A 69 -3.59 -1.55 -0.52
C LEU A 69 -3.10 -2.25 -1.79
N PHE A 70 -2.11 -3.12 -1.63
CA PHE A 70 -1.64 -4.01 -2.67
C PHE A 70 -1.72 -5.46 -2.20
N LYS A 71 -2.10 -6.38 -3.07
CA LYS A 71 -2.18 -7.82 -2.75
C LYS A 71 -1.20 -8.60 -3.60
N ALA A 72 -0.41 -9.47 -2.96
CA ALA A 72 0.42 -10.45 -3.65
C ALA A 72 -0.45 -11.57 -4.22
N ILE A 73 -0.43 -11.78 -5.54
CA ILE A 73 -1.29 -12.75 -6.24
C ILE A 73 -0.50 -13.88 -6.91
N LYS A 74 0.79 -13.68 -7.19
CA LYS A 74 1.64 -14.67 -7.86
C LYS A 74 3.09 -14.47 -7.46
N GLN A 75 3.91 -15.53 -7.52
CA GLN A 75 5.35 -15.41 -7.31
C GLN A 75 6.00 -14.55 -8.40
N GLY A 76 7.01 -13.77 -8.01
CA GLY A 76 7.75 -12.90 -8.91
C GLY A 76 8.20 -11.62 -8.25
N LYS A 77 8.51 -10.63 -9.08
CA LYS A 77 8.93 -9.30 -8.64
C LYS A 77 8.01 -8.23 -9.21
N ALA A 78 7.73 -7.22 -8.40
CA ALA A 78 6.99 -6.03 -8.77
C ALA A 78 7.73 -4.79 -8.29
N MET A 79 7.53 -3.67 -8.98
CA MET A 79 8.02 -2.37 -8.55
C MET A 79 6.81 -1.48 -8.29
N LEU A 80 6.73 -0.93 -7.07
CA LEU A 80 5.67 -0.03 -6.64
C LEU A 80 6.22 1.39 -6.51
N SER A 81 5.39 2.37 -6.87
CA SER A 81 5.59 3.78 -6.55
C SER A 81 4.51 4.18 -5.54
N ILE A 82 4.92 4.69 -4.38
CA ILE A 82 4.04 5.07 -3.27
C ILE A 82 4.10 6.58 -3.10
N VAL A 83 2.96 7.26 -3.18
CA VAL A 83 2.86 8.71 -2.99
C VAL A 83 2.86 9.00 -1.49
N VAL A 84 3.90 9.70 -1.03
CA VAL A 84 4.14 10.00 0.38
C VAL A 84 3.89 11.46 0.75
N GLY A 85 3.53 12.30 -0.23
CA GLY A 85 3.23 13.71 -0.02
C GLY A 85 3.41 14.54 -1.29
N GLY A 86 3.69 15.83 -1.13
CA GLY A 86 3.89 16.78 -2.23
C GLY A 86 2.61 17.52 -2.63
N SER A 87 2.77 18.55 -3.47
CA SER A 87 1.65 19.26 -4.07
C SER A 87 1.04 18.44 -5.21
N TRP A 88 -0.19 18.74 -5.61
CA TRP A 88 -0.89 18.00 -6.66
C TRP A 88 -0.11 17.96 -7.99
N ASP A 89 0.57 19.06 -8.31
CA ASP A 89 1.42 19.23 -9.50
C ASP A 89 2.84 18.65 -9.35
N ASN A 90 3.26 18.31 -8.13
CA ASN A 90 4.56 17.74 -7.84
C ASN A 90 4.50 16.73 -6.67
N PRO A 91 3.88 15.56 -6.91
CA PRO A 91 3.77 14.55 -5.87
C PRO A 91 5.14 13.95 -5.54
N MET A 92 5.44 13.86 -4.24
CA MET A 92 6.59 13.14 -3.74
C MET A 92 6.24 11.65 -3.67
N ALA A 93 7.03 10.82 -4.36
CA ALA A 93 6.84 9.39 -4.39
C ALA A 93 8.13 8.63 -4.03
N ALA A 94 7.98 7.52 -3.33
CA ALA A 94 9.04 6.58 -3.02
C ALA A 94 8.84 5.28 -3.81
N SER A 95 9.93 4.69 -4.29
CA SER A 95 9.89 3.40 -4.99
C SER A 95 10.19 2.26 -4.02
N CYS A 96 9.50 1.13 -4.21
CA CYS A 96 9.65 -0.08 -3.41
C CYS A 96 9.66 -1.30 -4.33
N GLU A 97 10.75 -2.07 -4.31
CA GLU A 97 10.79 -3.39 -4.93
C GLU A 97 10.08 -4.40 -4.01
N VAL A 98 9.20 -5.21 -4.58
CA VAL A 98 8.53 -6.28 -3.85
C VAL A 98 8.85 -7.61 -4.50
N THR A 99 9.38 -8.52 -3.71
CA THR A 99 9.59 -9.92 -4.10
C THR A 99 8.51 -10.77 -3.42
N VAL A 100 7.69 -11.44 -4.25
CA VAL A 100 6.66 -12.37 -3.80
C VAL A 100 7.18 -13.79 -3.96
N GLY A 101 7.33 -14.51 -2.85
CA GLY A 101 7.84 -15.86 -2.85
C GLY A 101 8.55 -16.24 -1.55
N ILE A 102 8.98 -17.50 -1.48
CA ILE A 102 9.69 -18.03 -0.31
C ILE A 102 11.10 -17.42 -0.29
N LYS A 103 11.51 -16.92 0.87
CA LYS A 103 12.88 -16.44 1.11
C LYS A 103 13.93 -17.54 0.87
#